data_AF-Q2S795-F1
#
_entry.id   AF-Q2S795-F1
#
_cell.length_a   1.000
_cell.length_b   1.000
_cell.length_c   1.000
_cell.angle_alpha   90.00
_cell.angle_beta   90.00
_cell.angle_gamma   90.00
#
_symmetry.space_group_name_H-M   'P 1'
#
loop_
_entity.id
_entity.type
_entity.pdbx_description
1 polymer ?
#
loop_
_entity_poly.entity_id
_entity_poly.type
_entity_poly.pdbx_seq_one_letter_code
_entity_poly.pdbx_strand_id
1 'polypeptide(L)'
;MTKITNATSRRSAVLITGGFALTLMAAVFWHERHSSDAATLQAPAAPSPAMTATLPQSTPSVQATKPSQDALTQRNLEEEELIGYLQRTFGTYIQHPKVQVQVLEKLMRFVQSRYPENWREQLAILVSAAFPELQDRLMQTFAALETYTEWMNSERYALMSLSDAEKRTRLWQKREALFGEQAYEIWKDQWQAEQFQDRLANLELSSAPVEEKITQYKQQILASFPDKAERLIANKKQELTDRFLSLPSVQEQLRDMPPAQRYAQLRHLRKELGMDEAALTRWEDLDKTRDERRANGDAYMAQRQALTGGDAQNAASIQALQRKYFGNEADIIAAEEASGYFRFENSQQYGIN
;
A
#
# COMPACT_ATOMS: atom_id res chain seq x y z
N MET A 1 40.35 -47.50 1.83
CA MET A 1 39.14 -47.75 2.65
C MET A 1 39.03 -46.63 3.66
N THR A 2 38.29 -45.57 3.34
CA THR A 2 38.03 -44.46 4.26
C THR A 2 36.61 -43.97 3.99
N LYS A 3 35.70 -44.24 4.93
CA LYS A 3 34.29 -43.83 4.86
C LYS A 3 34.20 -42.37 5.30
N ILE A 4 33.74 -41.50 4.41
CA ILE A 4 33.31 -40.14 4.73
C ILE A 4 31.78 -40.21 4.86
N THR A 5 31.28 -40.02 6.08
CA THR A 5 29.87 -39.89 6.39
C THR A 5 29.41 -38.46 6.13
N ASN A 6 28.53 -38.28 5.13
CA ASN A 6 27.82 -37.03 4.87
C ASN A 6 26.64 -36.91 5.84
N ALA A 7 26.69 -35.93 6.75
CA ALA A 7 25.54 -35.49 7.53
C ALA A 7 24.78 -34.42 6.73
N THR A 8 23.62 -34.80 6.20
CA THR A 8 22.67 -33.90 5.53
C THR A 8 21.84 -33.17 6.59
N SER A 9 22.21 -31.93 6.89
CA SER A 9 21.35 -31.02 7.67
C SER A 9 20.25 -30.47 6.77
N ARG A 10 19.04 -31.01 6.91
CA ARG A 10 17.82 -30.41 6.38
C ARG A 10 17.51 -29.15 7.19
N ARG A 11 17.87 -27.98 6.69
CA ARG A 11 17.30 -26.71 7.15
C ARG A 11 15.92 -26.56 6.53
N SER A 12 14.89 -26.74 7.35
CA SER A 12 13.51 -26.40 7.03
C SER A 12 13.44 -24.89 6.75
N ALA A 13 13.12 -24.53 5.52
CA ALA A 13 12.78 -23.17 5.15
C ALA A 13 11.43 -22.81 5.82
N VAL A 14 11.47 -21.91 6.80
CA VAL A 14 10.26 -21.30 7.34
C VAL A 14 9.79 -20.28 6.30
N LEU A 15 8.77 -20.67 5.54
CA LEU A 15 7.98 -19.77 4.70
C LEU A 15 7.20 -18.82 5.61
N ILE A 16 7.74 -17.63 5.83
CA ILE A 16 6.97 -16.51 6.38
C ILE A 16 6.13 -15.95 5.23
N THR A 17 4.92 -16.46 5.07
CA THR A 17 3.85 -15.81 4.30
C THR A 17 3.41 -14.55 5.04
N GLY A 18 4.23 -13.51 5.00
CA GLY A 18 3.92 -12.14 5.44
C GLY A 18 3.25 -11.37 4.30
N GLY A 19 2.07 -11.81 3.87
CA GLY A 19 1.28 -11.09 2.89
C GLY A 19 0.38 -10.07 3.57
N PHE A 20 0.86 -8.86 3.84
CA PHE A 20 0.03 -7.66 4.00
C PHE A 20 0.89 -6.38 3.89
N ALA A 21 0.30 -5.34 3.29
CA ALA A 21 0.80 -3.96 3.15
C ALA A 21 1.55 -3.57 1.85
N LEU A 22 1.01 -3.95 0.69
CA LEU A 22 1.16 -3.19 -0.56
C LEU A 22 -0.06 -2.28 -0.86
N THR A 23 -0.84 -1.93 0.16
CA THR A 23 -2.13 -1.24 -0.01
C THR A 23 -2.11 0.27 0.22
N LEU A 24 -1.07 0.87 0.82
CA LEU A 24 -1.17 2.26 1.27
C LEU A 24 -0.65 3.37 0.33
N MET A 25 -0.09 3.04 -0.84
CA MET A 25 0.17 4.06 -1.87
C MET A 25 -0.50 3.79 -3.24
N ALA A 26 -0.97 2.57 -3.49
CA ALA A 26 -1.80 2.28 -4.67
C ALA A 26 -3.29 2.63 -4.45
N ALA A 27 -3.81 2.55 -3.20
CA ALA A 27 -5.22 2.82 -2.92
C ALA A 27 -5.60 4.32 -2.99
N VAL A 28 -4.67 5.23 -2.70
CA VAL A 28 -4.91 6.68 -2.84
C VAL A 28 -5.09 7.06 -4.32
N PHE A 29 -4.40 6.37 -5.24
CA PHE A 29 -4.54 6.65 -6.68
C PHE A 29 -5.77 6.02 -7.34
N TRP A 30 -6.40 5.02 -6.70
CA TRP A 30 -7.57 4.32 -7.26
C TRP A 30 -8.90 4.85 -6.71
N HIS A 31 -8.97 5.24 -5.44
CA HIS A 31 -10.23 5.67 -4.81
C HIS A 31 -10.66 7.10 -5.19
N GLU A 32 -9.71 7.97 -5.55
CA GLU A 32 -9.97 9.34 -6.01
C GLU A 32 -10.39 9.42 -7.50
N ARG A 33 -10.33 8.29 -8.23
CA ARG A 33 -10.67 8.21 -9.66
C ARG A 33 -12.13 7.79 -9.93
N HIS A 34 -12.87 7.26 -8.95
CA HIS A 34 -14.22 6.72 -9.17
C HIS A 34 -15.30 7.27 -8.21
N SER A 35 -15.02 8.35 -7.49
CA SER A 35 -15.95 8.95 -6.53
C SER A 35 -16.50 10.30 -7.00
N SER A 36 -16.93 10.36 -8.25
CA SER A 36 -17.82 11.41 -8.76
C SER A 36 -18.79 10.72 -9.72
N ASP A 37 -19.99 10.44 -9.20
CA ASP A 37 -21.25 10.09 -9.89
C ASP A 37 -21.89 8.81 -9.33
N ALA A 38 -22.57 8.98 -8.21
CA ALA A 38 -23.69 8.12 -7.83
C ALA A 38 -24.79 8.98 -7.20
N ALA A 39 -25.39 9.84 -8.01
CA ALA A 39 -26.71 10.38 -7.75
C ALA A 39 -27.75 9.49 -8.46
N THR A 40 -28.41 8.67 -7.64
CA THR A 40 -29.84 8.31 -7.70
C THR A 40 -30.49 8.22 -9.09
N LEU A 41 -30.79 7.00 -9.56
CA LEU A 41 -32.06 6.75 -10.27
C LEU A 41 -32.65 5.37 -9.97
N GLN A 42 -33.93 5.45 -9.60
CA GLN A 42 -34.95 4.44 -9.37
C GLN A 42 -34.98 3.26 -10.35
N ALA A 43 -35.36 2.11 -9.78
CA ALA A 43 -35.83 0.93 -10.50
C ALA A 43 -37.10 1.22 -11.32
N PRO A 44 -37.34 0.44 -12.39
CA PRO A 44 -38.61 -0.28 -12.43
C PRO A 44 -38.50 -1.68 -13.08
N ALA A 45 -39.27 -2.65 -12.59
CA ALA A 45 -39.68 -3.80 -13.39
C ALA A 45 -40.96 -4.45 -12.84
N ALA A 46 -42.03 -4.42 -13.63
CA ALA A 46 -42.99 -5.53 -13.75
C ALA A 46 -43.65 -5.48 -15.16
N PRO A 47 -44.00 -6.63 -15.78
CA PRO A 47 -44.29 -6.74 -17.21
C PRO A 47 -45.78 -6.94 -17.52
N SER A 48 -46.20 -6.65 -18.78
CA SER A 48 -47.23 -7.36 -19.60
C SER A 48 -47.61 -6.50 -20.85
N PRO A 49 -48.37 -7.02 -21.84
CA PRO A 49 -47.95 -7.93 -22.90
C PRO A 49 -48.16 -7.34 -24.31
N ALA A 50 -47.76 -8.12 -25.31
CA ALA A 50 -47.82 -7.82 -26.75
C ALA A 50 -49.21 -7.40 -27.28
N MET A 51 -49.22 -6.44 -28.22
CA MET A 51 -50.08 -6.48 -29.41
C MET A 51 -49.41 -5.83 -30.64
N THR A 52 -49.71 -6.47 -31.76
CA THR A 52 -49.31 -6.38 -33.17
C THR A 52 -49.49 -5.05 -33.90
N ALA A 53 -48.64 -4.90 -34.94
CA ALA A 53 -48.82 -4.19 -36.23
C ALA A 53 -49.00 -2.66 -36.18
N THR A 54 -48.23 -1.86 -36.90
CA THR A 54 -48.20 -1.81 -38.38
C THR A 54 -47.03 -0.92 -38.83
N LEU A 55 -46.28 -1.34 -39.85
CA LEU A 55 -45.27 -0.53 -40.53
C LEU A 55 -45.93 0.60 -41.34
N PRO A 56 -45.33 1.80 -41.35
CA PRO A 56 -44.90 2.34 -42.63
C PRO A 56 -43.38 2.58 -42.64
N GLN A 57 -42.77 2.12 -43.71
CA GLN A 57 -41.39 2.43 -44.08
C GLN A 57 -41.21 3.95 -44.21
N SER A 58 -40.49 4.52 -43.25
CA SER A 58 -39.77 5.77 -43.44
C SER A 58 -38.31 5.44 -43.22
N THR A 59 -37.56 5.26 -44.30
CA THR A 59 -36.09 5.24 -44.27
C THR A 59 -35.61 6.51 -43.57
N PRO A 60 -34.92 6.46 -42.41
CA PRO A 60 -34.16 7.59 -41.94
C PRO A 60 -32.95 7.67 -42.85
N SER A 61 -32.98 8.64 -43.77
CA SER A 61 -31.77 9.13 -44.41
C SER A 61 -30.81 9.53 -43.29
N VAL A 62 -29.68 8.82 -43.16
CA VAL A 62 -28.57 9.23 -42.30
C VAL A 62 -27.97 10.48 -42.93
N GLN A 63 -28.57 11.63 -42.65
CA GLN A 63 -27.91 12.92 -42.84
C GLN A 63 -26.86 13.04 -41.75
N ALA A 64 -25.59 12.97 -42.15
CA ALA A 64 -24.49 13.48 -41.35
C ALA A 64 -24.75 14.97 -41.10
N THR A 65 -25.40 15.29 -39.99
CA THR A 65 -25.62 16.67 -39.54
C THR A 65 -24.27 17.28 -39.24
N LYS A 66 -23.85 18.22 -40.09
CA LYS A 66 -22.79 19.17 -39.75
C LYS A 66 -23.16 19.83 -38.42
N PRO A 67 -22.23 19.94 -37.46
CA PRO A 67 -22.51 20.60 -36.19
C PRO A 67 -22.99 22.04 -36.45
N SER A 68 -24.05 22.43 -35.76
CA SER A 68 -24.58 23.80 -35.77
C SER A 68 -23.52 24.79 -35.32
N GLN A 69 -23.55 26.02 -35.86
CA GLN A 69 -22.56 27.06 -35.54
C GLN A 69 -22.48 27.35 -34.03
N ASP A 70 -23.60 27.33 -33.32
CA ASP A 70 -23.61 27.51 -31.86
C ASP A 70 -22.84 26.41 -31.11
N ALA A 71 -22.94 25.15 -31.57
CA ALA A 71 -22.23 24.01 -31.00
C ALA A 71 -20.74 23.95 -31.37
N LEU A 72 -20.32 24.70 -32.39
CA LEU A 72 -18.92 24.93 -32.73
C LEU A 72 -18.33 26.07 -31.89
N THR A 73 -19.08 27.16 -31.73
CA THR A 73 -18.67 28.30 -30.90
C THR A 73 -18.53 27.94 -29.43
N GLN A 74 -19.48 27.18 -28.86
CA GLN A 74 -19.37 26.70 -27.48
C GLN A 74 -18.16 25.79 -27.27
N ARG A 75 -17.86 24.93 -28.26
CA ARG A 75 -16.67 24.06 -28.21
C ARG A 75 -15.37 24.86 -28.19
N ASN A 76 -15.26 25.89 -29.03
CA ASN A 76 -14.07 26.72 -29.08
C ASN A 76 -13.87 27.49 -27.76
N LEU A 77 -14.95 27.97 -27.14
CA LEU A 77 -14.90 28.63 -25.83
C LEU A 77 -14.42 27.69 -24.72
N GLU A 78 -14.93 26.46 -24.68
CA GLU A 78 -14.48 25.44 -23.72
C GLU A 78 -13.00 25.06 -23.91
N GLU A 79 -12.53 24.99 -25.16
CA GLU A 79 -11.12 24.72 -25.47
C GLU A 79 -10.19 25.86 -25.03
N GLU A 80 -10.58 27.11 -25.25
CA GLU A 80 -9.86 28.29 -24.76
C GLU A 80 -9.81 28.32 -23.22
N GLU A 81 -10.92 28.01 -22.55
CA GLU A 81 -10.98 27.91 -21.09
C GLU A 81 -10.07 26.80 -20.55
N LEU A 82 -10.06 25.63 -21.21
CA LEU A 82 -9.17 24.52 -20.86
C LEU A 82 -7.70 24.92 -21.02
N ILE A 83 -7.32 25.55 -22.14
CA ILE A 83 -5.96 26.04 -22.38
C ILE A 83 -5.55 27.02 -21.27
N GLY A 84 -6.41 28.01 -20.98
CA GLY A 84 -6.17 28.98 -19.91
C GLY A 84 -6.09 28.34 -18.52
N TYR A 85 -6.86 27.29 -18.25
CA TYR A 85 -6.77 26.50 -17.02
C TYR A 85 -5.43 25.75 -16.93
N LEU A 86 -4.99 25.09 -18.00
CA LEU A 86 -3.75 24.32 -18.04
C LEU A 86 -2.53 25.22 -17.83
N GLN A 87 -2.48 26.37 -18.51
CA GLN A 87 -1.40 27.33 -18.36
C GLN A 87 -1.32 27.88 -16.94
N ARG A 88 -2.45 28.28 -16.35
CA ARG A 88 -2.48 28.79 -14.96
C ARG A 88 -2.13 27.73 -13.93
N THR A 89 -2.57 26.49 -14.12
CA THR A 89 -2.39 25.42 -13.13
C THR A 89 -1.00 24.79 -13.21
N PHE A 90 -0.48 24.61 -14.42
CA PHE A 90 0.74 23.82 -14.65
C PHE A 90 1.89 24.62 -15.25
N GLY A 91 1.65 25.81 -15.82
CA GLY A 91 2.66 26.57 -16.57
C GLY A 91 3.94 26.88 -15.78
N THR A 92 3.83 27.14 -14.47
CA THR A 92 5.01 27.38 -13.62
C THR A 92 5.89 26.12 -13.44
N TYR A 93 5.31 24.93 -13.50
CA TYR A 93 5.97 23.67 -13.16
C TYR A 93 6.05 22.68 -14.33
N ILE A 94 5.58 23.06 -15.52
CA ILE A 94 5.48 22.18 -16.70
C ILE A 94 6.84 21.65 -17.18
N GLN A 95 7.94 22.28 -16.77
CA GLN A 95 9.29 21.77 -17.02
C GLN A 95 9.62 20.48 -16.25
N HIS A 96 8.88 20.19 -15.18
CA HIS A 96 9.08 19.00 -14.35
C HIS A 96 8.48 17.75 -15.03
N PRO A 97 9.22 16.65 -15.22
CA PRO A 97 8.75 15.46 -15.95
C PRO A 97 7.43 14.87 -15.42
N LYS A 98 7.30 14.78 -14.08
CA LYS A 98 6.04 14.32 -13.45
C LYS A 98 4.84 15.19 -13.82
N VAL A 99 5.02 16.52 -13.92
CA VAL A 99 3.94 17.44 -14.28
C VAL A 99 3.56 17.27 -15.74
N GLN A 100 4.54 17.04 -16.62
CA GLN A 100 4.30 16.71 -18.03
C GLN A 100 3.40 15.48 -18.18
N VAL A 101 3.73 14.39 -17.49
CA VAL A 101 2.92 13.17 -17.48
C VAL A 101 1.50 13.45 -16.95
N GLN A 102 1.36 14.18 -15.85
CA GLN A 102 0.05 14.52 -15.29
C GLN A 102 -0.84 15.35 -16.23
N VAL A 103 -0.24 16.32 -16.91
CA VAL A 103 -0.93 17.14 -17.91
C VAL A 103 -1.38 16.28 -19.09
N LEU A 104 -0.48 15.45 -19.62
CA LEU A 104 -0.78 14.54 -20.73
C LEU A 104 -1.90 13.55 -20.35
N GLU A 105 -1.85 12.92 -19.18
CA GLU A 105 -2.91 12.01 -18.72
C GLU A 105 -4.28 12.71 -18.54
N LYS A 106 -4.29 13.98 -18.11
CA LYS A 106 -5.51 14.78 -18.00
C LYS A 106 -6.06 15.11 -19.39
N LEU A 107 -5.19 15.62 -20.28
CA LEU A 107 -5.55 15.95 -21.65
C LEU A 107 -6.03 14.73 -22.42
N MET A 108 -5.32 13.61 -22.35
CA MET A 108 -5.71 12.33 -22.98
C MET A 108 -7.13 11.92 -22.60
N ARG A 109 -7.46 11.94 -21.30
CA ARG A 109 -8.82 11.61 -20.83
C ARG A 109 -9.86 12.55 -21.41
N PHE A 110 -9.56 13.85 -21.44
CA PHE A 110 -10.46 14.85 -22.01
C PHE A 110 -10.68 14.59 -23.51
N VAL A 111 -9.62 14.51 -24.31
CA VAL A 111 -9.74 14.34 -25.77
C VAL A 111 -10.30 12.97 -26.17
N GLN A 112 -9.98 11.88 -25.46
CA GLN A 112 -10.53 10.56 -25.75
C GLN A 112 -12.04 10.50 -25.50
N SER A 113 -12.52 11.21 -24.47
CA SER A 113 -13.95 11.27 -24.18
C SER A 113 -14.72 12.08 -25.23
N ARG A 114 -14.09 13.13 -25.79
CA ARG A 114 -14.77 14.13 -26.63
C ARG A 114 -14.59 13.90 -28.13
N TYR A 115 -13.46 13.33 -28.51
CA TYR A 115 -12.96 13.20 -29.88
C TYR A 115 -12.43 11.77 -30.13
N PRO A 116 -13.23 10.70 -29.89
CA PRO A 116 -12.71 9.32 -29.85
C PRO A 116 -12.05 8.85 -31.14
N GLU A 117 -12.46 9.37 -32.29
CA GLU A 117 -11.93 8.99 -33.61
C GLU A 117 -10.59 9.65 -33.94
N ASN A 118 -10.32 10.85 -33.42
CA ASN A 118 -9.17 11.68 -33.77
C ASN A 118 -8.49 12.31 -32.54
N TRP A 119 -8.58 11.65 -31.39
CA TRP A 119 -8.14 12.21 -30.11
C TRP A 119 -6.65 12.50 -30.07
N ARG A 120 -5.82 11.78 -30.84
CA ARG A 120 -4.37 12.01 -30.90
C ARG A 120 -4.04 13.30 -31.62
N GLU A 121 -4.68 13.58 -32.75
CA GLU A 121 -4.50 14.86 -33.44
C GLU A 121 -5.00 16.01 -32.56
N GLN A 122 -6.14 15.83 -31.89
CA GLN A 122 -6.67 16.84 -30.97
C GLN A 122 -5.76 17.08 -29.76
N LEU A 123 -5.13 16.03 -29.22
CA LEU A 123 -4.13 16.17 -28.16
C LEU A 123 -2.97 17.05 -28.62
N ALA A 124 -2.42 16.79 -29.81
CA ALA A 124 -1.31 17.56 -30.35
C ALA A 124 -1.68 19.04 -30.53
N ILE A 125 -2.87 19.34 -31.06
CA ILE A 125 -3.38 20.71 -31.22
C ILE A 125 -3.47 21.43 -29.86
N LEU A 126 -4.07 20.79 -28.86
CA LEU A 126 -4.23 21.40 -27.53
C LEU A 126 -2.88 21.59 -26.82
N VAL A 127 -1.93 20.65 -26.98
CA VAL A 127 -0.58 20.77 -26.45
C VAL A 127 0.16 21.95 -27.10
N SER A 128 0.10 22.07 -28.43
CA SER A 128 0.69 23.20 -29.18
C SER A 128 0.11 24.53 -28.74
N ALA A 129 -1.21 24.60 -28.53
CA ALA A 129 -1.88 25.83 -28.12
C ALA A 129 -1.56 26.21 -26.66
N ALA A 130 -1.49 25.23 -25.75
CA ALA A 130 -1.26 25.48 -24.34
C ALA A 130 0.22 25.72 -23.99
N PHE A 131 1.15 24.97 -24.61
CA PHE A 131 2.57 24.96 -24.26
C PHE A 131 3.46 24.90 -25.52
N PRO A 132 3.45 25.95 -26.37
CA PRO A 132 4.13 25.93 -27.67
C PRO A 132 5.63 25.63 -27.57
N GLU A 133 6.32 26.19 -26.58
CA GLU A 133 7.77 25.98 -26.38
C GLU A 133 8.13 24.54 -25.94
N LEU A 134 7.16 23.79 -25.43
CA LEU A 134 7.36 22.43 -24.91
C LEU A 134 6.68 21.36 -25.75
N GLN A 135 6.07 21.73 -26.88
CA GLN A 135 5.30 20.83 -27.73
C GLN A 135 6.09 19.55 -28.03
N ASP A 136 7.28 19.67 -28.61
CA ASP A 136 8.06 18.50 -29.05
C ASP A 136 8.39 17.57 -27.89
N ARG A 137 8.76 18.15 -26.73
CA ARG A 137 9.05 17.39 -25.52
C ARG A 137 7.81 16.70 -24.97
N LEU A 138 6.68 17.39 -24.91
CA LEU A 138 5.41 16.82 -24.43
C LEU A 138 4.93 15.71 -25.35
N MET A 139 5.06 15.87 -26.66
CA MET A 139 4.69 14.83 -27.63
C MET A 139 5.65 13.63 -27.58
N GLN A 140 6.93 13.84 -27.32
CA GLN A 140 7.88 12.73 -27.06
C GLN A 140 7.52 11.98 -25.78
N THR A 141 7.23 12.68 -24.68
CA THR A 141 6.76 12.08 -23.42
C THR A 141 5.47 11.30 -23.63
N PHE A 142 4.54 11.83 -24.43
CA PHE A 142 3.30 11.14 -24.79
C PHE A 142 3.57 9.83 -25.55
N ALA A 143 4.42 9.84 -26.57
CA ALA A 143 4.77 8.63 -27.31
C ALA A 143 5.43 7.56 -26.39
N ALA A 144 6.26 7.99 -25.45
CA ALA A 144 6.85 7.11 -24.44
C ALA A 144 5.78 6.51 -23.50
N LEU A 145 4.78 7.31 -23.07
CA LEU A 145 3.65 6.84 -22.25
C LEU A 145 2.78 5.82 -22.99
N GLU A 146 2.52 6.03 -24.28
CA GLU A 146 1.78 5.05 -25.10
C GLU A 146 2.53 3.72 -25.17
N THR A 147 3.83 3.79 -25.48
CA THR A 147 4.70 2.61 -25.55
C THR A 147 4.77 1.88 -24.19
N TYR A 148 4.82 2.63 -23.09
CA TYR A 148 4.81 2.06 -21.74
C TYR A 148 3.48 1.36 -21.45
N THR A 149 2.36 1.98 -21.81
CA THR A 149 1.01 1.45 -21.57
C THR A 149 0.76 0.18 -22.37
N GLU A 150 1.17 0.15 -23.64
CA GLU A 150 1.09 -1.04 -24.47
C GLU A 150 1.92 -2.18 -23.90
N TRP A 151 3.17 -1.90 -23.52
CA TRP A 151 4.04 -2.89 -22.88
C TRP A 151 3.47 -3.42 -21.56
N MET A 152 2.92 -2.56 -20.70
CA MET A 152 2.27 -2.97 -19.45
C MET A 152 1.08 -3.92 -19.71
N ASN A 153 0.35 -3.70 -20.80
CA ASN A 153 -0.78 -4.55 -21.17
C ASN A 153 -0.33 -5.89 -21.76
N SER A 154 0.69 -5.91 -22.61
CA SER A 154 1.21 -7.14 -23.21
C SER A 154 1.96 -8.03 -22.22
N GLU A 155 2.66 -7.43 -21.25
CA GLU A 155 3.47 -8.15 -20.25
C GLU A 155 2.71 -8.48 -18.96
N ARG A 156 1.41 -8.17 -18.87
CA ARG A 156 0.63 -8.30 -17.63
C ARG A 156 0.80 -9.65 -16.95
N TYR A 157 0.64 -10.75 -17.70
CA TYR A 157 0.75 -12.10 -17.15
C TYR A 157 2.18 -12.48 -16.78
N ALA A 158 3.16 -12.08 -17.59
CA ALA A 158 4.57 -12.31 -17.27
C ALA A 158 4.95 -11.59 -15.98
N LEU A 159 4.58 -10.31 -15.82
CA LEU A 159 4.81 -9.54 -14.60
C LEU A 159 4.11 -10.11 -13.36
N MET A 160 2.98 -10.80 -13.51
CA MET A 160 2.28 -11.47 -12.40
C MET A 160 2.97 -12.76 -11.95
N SER A 161 3.79 -13.37 -12.81
CA SER A 161 4.54 -14.60 -12.48
C SER A 161 5.88 -14.34 -11.80
N LEU A 162 6.36 -13.10 -11.80
CA LEU A 162 7.64 -12.70 -11.21
C LEU A 162 7.51 -12.50 -9.70
N SER A 163 8.63 -12.67 -8.99
CA SER A 163 8.75 -12.16 -7.63
C SER A 163 8.67 -10.63 -7.60
N ASP A 164 8.35 -10.05 -6.43
CA ASP A 164 8.26 -8.59 -6.29
C ASP A 164 9.56 -7.87 -6.68
N ALA A 165 10.72 -8.46 -6.34
CA ALA A 165 12.03 -7.91 -6.69
C ALA A 165 12.27 -7.92 -8.21
N GLU A 166 12.01 -9.05 -8.87
CA GLU A 166 12.18 -9.17 -10.33
C GLU A 166 11.21 -8.27 -11.09
N LYS A 167 9.95 -8.21 -10.62
CA LYS A 167 8.93 -7.32 -11.19
C LYS A 167 9.37 -5.86 -11.07
N ARG A 168 9.85 -5.44 -9.90
CA ARG A 168 10.38 -4.09 -9.68
C ARG A 168 11.53 -3.78 -10.63
N THR A 169 12.52 -4.67 -10.74
CA THR A 169 13.65 -4.52 -11.67
C THR A 169 13.17 -4.38 -13.12
N ARG A 170 12.25 -5.24 -13.57
CA ARG A 170 11.73 -5.20 -14.93
C ARG A 170 10.94 -3.93 -15.24
N LEU A 171 10.16 -3.43 -14.27
CA LEU A 171 9.44 -2.16 -14.40
C LEU A 171 10.42 -0.99 -14.54
N TRP A 172 11.46 -0.91 -13.70
CA TRP A 172 12.45 0.15 -13.79
C TRP A 172 13.25 0.12 -15.07
N GLN A 173 13.70 -1.06 -15.51
CA GLN A 173 14.37 -1.21 -16.80
C GLN A 173 13.53 -0.66 -17.95
N LYS A 174 12.22 -0.94 -17.97
CA LYS A 174 11.34 -0.39 -19.01
C LYS A 174 11.17 1.13 -18.89
N ARG A 175 11.02 1.65 -17.68
CA ARG A 175 10.87 3.08 -17.44
C ARG A 175 12.13 3.84 -17.82
N GLU A 176 13.31 3.37 -17.44
CA GLU A 176 14.58 3.97 -17.85
C GLU A 176 14.77 3.90 -19.36
N ALA A 177 14.42 2.77 -20.00
CA ALA A 177 14.52 2.65 -21.46
C ALA A 177 13.63 3.65 -22.21
N LEU A 178 12.49 4.06 -21.63
CA LEU A 178 11.54 4.97 -22.28
C LEU A 178 11.71 6.44 -21.87
N PHE A 179 12.08 6.71 -20.62
CA PHE A 179 12.10 8.05 -20.03
C PHE A 179 13.51 8.50 -19.59
N GLY A 180 14.52 7.63 -19.70
CA GLY A 180 15.86 7.89 -19.19
C GLY A 180 15.85 8.24 -17.69
N GLU A 181 16.71 9.18 -17.30
CA GLU A 181 16.80 9.66 -15.91
C GLU A 181 15.49 10.29 -15.41
N GLN A 182 14.64 10.81 -16.31
CA GLN A 182 13.36 11.40 -15.92
C GLN A 182 12.39 10.40 -15.30
N ALA A 183 12.61 9.09 -15.52
CA ALA A 183 11.85 8.03 -14.85
C ALA A 183 11.83 8.21 -13.33
N TYR A 184 12.96 8.57 -12.73
CA TYR A 184 13.08 8.74 -11.29
C TYR A 184 12.29 9.93 -10.75
N GLU A 185 12.08 10.96 -11.57
CA GLU A 185 11.23 12.10 -11.19
C GLU A 185 9.74 11.83 -11.44
N ILE A 186 9.40 11.13 -12.52
CA ILE A 186 8.01 10.73 -12.82
C ILE A 186 7.48 9.80 -11.73
N TRP A 187 8.24 8.77 -11.37
CA TRP A 187 7.88 7.76 -10.36
C TRP A 187 8.59 7.96 -9.01
N LYS A 188 8.95 9.21 -8.67
CA LYS A 188 9.72 9.56 -7.47
C LYS A 188 9.21 8.95 -6.18
N ASP A 189 7.90 9.04 -5.93
CA ASP A 189 7.32 8.50 -4.69
C ASP A 189 7.48 6.97 -4.62
N GLN A 190 7.34 6.27 -5.75
CA GLN A 190 7.56 4.81 -5.82
C GLN A 190 9.03 4.46 -5.63
N TRP A 191 9.93 5.17 -6.32
CA TRP A 191 11.38 4.99 -6.15
C TRP A 191 11.80 5.18 -4.70
N GLN A 192 11.41 6.29 -4.07
CA GLN A 192 11.74 6.57 -2.67
C GLN A 192 11.20 5.50 -1.72
N ALA A 193 9.99 5.00 -1.95
CA ALA A 193 9.40 3.93 -1.16
C ALA A 193 10.18 2.62 -1.27
N GLU A 194 10.60 2.25 -2.48
CA GLU A 194 11.39 1.04 -2.73
C GLU A 194 12.81 1.16 -2.15
N GLN A 195 13.46 2.32 -2.32
CA GLN A 195 14.75 2.61 -1.67
C GLN A 195 14.65 2.59 -0.14
N PHE A 196 13.52 3.00 0.42
CA PHE A 196 13.27 2.87 1.85
C PHE A 196 13.10 1.40 2.27
N GLN A 197 12.38 0.59 1.49
CA GLN A 197 12.22 -0.84 1.76
C GLN A 197 13.55 -1.59 1.68
N ASP A 198 14.38 -1.33 0.67
CA ASP A 198 15.69 -1.97 0.52
C ASP A 198 16.62 -1.62 1.69
N ARG A 199 16.60 -0.36 2.15
CA ARG A 199 17.34 0.06 3.34
C ARG A 199 16.83 -0.56 4.63
N LEU A 200 15.51 -0.75 4.75
CA LEU A 200 14.92 -1.47 5.88
C LEU A 200 15.32 -2.96 5.90
N ALA A 201 15.38 -3.60 4.73
CA ALA A 201 15.87 -4.97 4.62
C ALA A 201 17.35 -5.09 5.03
N ASN A 202 18.18 -4.12 4.66
CA ASN A 202 19.57 -4.06 5.11
C ASN A 202 19.68 -3.84 6.63
N LEU A 203 18.79 -3.04 7.21
CA LEU A 203 18.72 -2.82 8.65
C LEU A 203 18.37 -4.11 9.42
N GLU A 204 17.50 -4.94 8.84
CA GLU A 204 17.14 -6.24 9.39
C GLU A 204 18.36 -7.18 9.44
N LEU A 205 19.17 -7.19 8.39
CA LEU A 205 20.40 -8.01 8.31
C LEU A 205 21.56 -7.47 9.17
N SER A 206 21.47 -6.23 9.65
CA SER A 206 22.50 -5.61 10.48
C SER A 206 22.60 -6.28 11.86
N SER A 207 23.81 -6.50 12.35
CA SER A 207 24.07 -6.95 13.73
C SER A 207 24.13 -5.80 14.74
N ALA A 208 23.80 -4.57 14.33
CA ALA A 208 23.84 -3.41 15.20
C ALA A 208 22.85 -3.53 16.38
N PRO A 209 23.16 -2.95 17.55
CA PRO A 209 22.23 -2.85 18.65
C PRO A 209 20.94 -2.11 18.25
N VAL A 210 19.81 -2.48 18.86
CA VAL A 210 18.49 -1.92 18.56
C VAL A 210 18.42 -0.40 18.70
N GLU A 211 19.20 0.17 19.63
CA GLU A 211 19.34 1.62 19.81
C GLU A 211 20.00 2.32 18.61
N GLU A 212 21.00 1.69 18.02
CA GLU A 212 21.61 2.20 16.79
C GLU A 212 20.67 2.00 15.61
N LYS A 213 19.98 0.85 15.54
CA LYS A 213 19.02 0.56 14.46
C LYS A 213 17.89 1.59 14.37
N ILE A 214 17.34 2.05 15.51
CA ILE A 214 16.27 3.06 15.48
C ILE A 214 16.78 4.41 14.98
N THR A 215 18.02 4.77 15.32
CA THR A 215 18.67 5.99 14.84
C THR A 215 18.86 5.92 13.33
N GLN A 216 19.38 4.80 12.83
CA GLN A 216 19.53 4.55 11.40
C GLN A 216 18.18 4.58 10.68
N TYR A 217 17.15 3.92 11.24
CA TYR A 217 15.80 3.90 10.67
C TYR A 217 15.21 5.31 10.54
N LYS A 218 15.31 6.14 11.59
CA LYS A 218 14.86 7.53 11.58
C LYS A 218 15.61 8.36 10.53
N GLN A 219 16.94 8.22 10.46
CA GLN A 219 17.74 8.88 9.42
C GLN A 219 17.34 8.45 8.00
N GLN A 220 17.01 7.17 7.80
CA GLN A 220 16.52 6.67 6.52
C GLN A 220 15.17 7.27 6.15
N ILE A 221 14.25 7.47 7.10
CA ILE A 221 12.98 8.16 6.86
C ILE A 221 13.24 9.59 6.40
N LEU A 222 14.09 10.33 7.12
CA LEU A 222 14.47 11.72 6.80
C LEU A 222 15.10 11.82 5.41
N ALA A 223 16.02 10.91 5.07
CA ALA A 223 16.70 10.89 3.78
C ALA A 223 15.81 10.43 2.61
N SER A 224 14.83 9.56 2.86
CA SER A 224 13.92 9.06 1.82
C SER A 224 12.87 10.09 1.42
N PHE A 225 12.45 10.94 2.36
CA PHE A 225 11.32 11.84 2.18
C PHE A 225 11.63 13.27 2.67
N PRO A 226 12.67 13.94 2.18
CA PRO A 226 13.16 15.21 2.76
C PRO A 226 12.06 16.27 2.94
N ASP A 227 11.15 16.39 1.97
CA ASP A 227 10.09 17.40 1.99
C ASP A 227 8.87 17.01 2.85
N LYS A 228 8.78 15.75 3.27
CA LYS A 228 7.58 15.17 3.93
C LYS A 228 7.90 14.49 5.25
N ALA A 229 9.17 14.26 5.58
CA ALA A 229 9.58 13.34 6.64
C ALA A 229 9.10 13.79 8.02
N GLU A 230 9.20 15.07 8.36
CA GLU A 230 8.72 15.58 9.66
C GLU A 230 7.21 15.39 9.81
N ARG A 231 6.44 15.74 8.76
CA ARG A 231 4.99 15.54 8.74
C ARG A 231 4.62 14.05 8.76
N LEU A 232 5.38 13.22 8.07
CA LEU A 232 5.20 11.77 8.06
C LEU A 232 5.42 11.20 9.45
N ILE A 233 6.56 11.53 10.10
CA ILE A 233 6.85 11.13 11.47
C ILE A 233 5.73 11.61 12.39
N ALA A 234 5.38 12.90 12.35
CA ALA A 234 4.36 13.48 13.21
C ALA A 234 2.99 12.78 13.10
N ASN A 235 2.56 12.43 11.89
CA ASN A 235 1.24 11.85 11.64
C ASN A 235 1.21 10.33 11.75
N LYS A 236 2.36 9.66 11.59
CA LYS A 236 2.47 8.20 11.49
C LYS A 236 3.39 7.59 12.54
N LYS A 237 3.65 8.29 13.67
CA LYS A 237 4.53 7.83 14.76
C LYS A 237 4.30 6.38 15.15
N GLN A 238 3.05 6.00 15.39
CA GLN A 238 2.68 4.65 15.79
C GLN A 238 2.98 3.64 14.69
N GLU A 239 2.51 3.87 13.47
CA GLU A 239 2.74 2.98 12.32
C GLU A 239 4.23 2.78 12.03
N LEU A 240 5.02 3.85 12.12
CA LEU A 240 6.48 3.80 11.96
C LEU A 240 7.16 3.02 13.07
N THR A 241 6.67 3.17 14.31
CA THR A 241 7.16 2.42 15.49
C THR A 241 6.83 0.95 15.35
N ASP A 242 5.58 0.60 15.04
CA ASP A 242 5.14 -0.78 14.90
C ASP A 242 5.89 -1.48 13.76
N ARG A 243 6.13 -0.77 12.64
CA ARG A 243 6.95 -1.30 11.54
C ARG A 243 8.38 -1.59 11.96
N PHE A 244 9.00 -0.72 12.76
CA PHE A 244 10.34 -0.94 13.29
C PHE A 244 10.37 -2.08 14.31
N LEU A 245 9.41 -2.12 15.24
CA LEU A 245 9.29 -3.18 16.23
C LEU A 245 8.96 -4.54 15.59
N SER A 246 8.30 -4.56 14.43
CA SER A 246 7.98 -5.81 13.74
C SER A 246 9.18 -6.48 13.07
N LEU A 247 10.35 -5.82 13.04
CA LEU A 247 11.58 -6.39 12.52
C LEU A 247 12.02 -7.59 13.39
N PRO A 248 12.20 -8.80 12.80
CA PRO A 248 12.60 -9.98 13.57
C PRO A 248 13.87 -9.78 14.39
N SER A 249 14.89 -9.13 13.81
CA SER A 249 16.14 -8.81 14.50
C SER A 249 15.96 -7.86 15.69
N VAL A 250 14.95 -6.98 15.65
CA VAL A 250 14.59 -6.11 16.78
C VAL A 250 13.89 -6.92 17.86
N GLN A 251 12.95 -7.78 17.47
CA GLN A 251 12.24 -8.66 18.41
C GLN A 251 13.16 -9.65 19.13
N GLU A 252 14.17 -10.17 18.43
CA GLU A 252 15.20 -11.03 19.02
C GLU A 252 15.95 -10.29 20.14
N GLN A 253 16.47 -9.09 19.85
CA GLN A 253 17.18 -8.28 20.84
C GLN A 253 16.28 -7.90 22.02
N LEU A 254 15.02 -7.53 21.77
CA LEU A 254 14.07 -7.21 22.85
C LEU A 254 13.73 -8.43 23.72
N ARG A 255 13.66 -9.62 23.12
CA ARG A 255 13.41 -10.87 23.85
C ARG A 255 14.55 -11.21 24.81
N ASP A 256 15.79 -10.99 24.37
CA ASP A 256 16.99 -11.29 25.16
C ASP A 256 17.22 -10.30 26.31
N MET A 257 16.51 -9.17 26.32
CA MET A 257 16.57 -8.19 27.41
C MET A 257 15.76 -8.63 28.64
N PRO A 258 16.28 -8.40 29.86
CA PRO A 258 15.47 -8.44 31.09
C PRO A 258 14.31 -7.43 31.03
N PRO A 259 13.16 -7.70 31.69
CA PRO A 259 11.96 -6.86 31.57
C PRO A 259 12.19 -5.36 31.81
N ALA A 260 12.91 -5.01 32.88
CA ALA A 260 13.18 -3.61 33.20
C ALA A 260 14.01 -2.89 32.11
N GLN A 261 15.00 -3.58 31.53
CA GLN A 261 15.80 -3.05 30.43
C GLN A 261 14.96 -2.94 29.15
N ARG A 262 14.12 -3.95 28.89
CA ARG A 262 13.20 -3.96 27.74
C ARG A 262 12.24 -2.78 27.76
N TYR A 263 11.62 -2.47 28.90
CA TYR A 263 10.70 -1.33 29.01
C TYR A 263 11.43 0.01 28.78
N ALA A 264 12.62 0.17 29.35
CA ALA A 264 13.45 1.35 29.11
C ALA A 264 13.81 1.48 27.63
N GLN A 265 14.17 0.36 26.98
CA GLN A 265 14.47 0.33 25.55
C GLN A 265 13.25 0.70 24.72
N LEU A 266 12.10 0.04 24.92
CA LEU A 266 10.85 0.32 24.19
C LEU A 266 10.43 1.79 24.34
N ARG A 267 10.59 2.36 25.53
CA ARG A 267 10.35 3.79 25.77
C ARG A 267 11.31 4.67 24.97
N HIS A 268 12.60 4.34 24.94
CA HIS A 268 13.58 5.06 24.13
C HIS A 268 13.23 5.03 22.64
N LEU A 269 12.89 3.84 22.11
CA LEU A 269 12.52 3.67 20.69
C LEU A 269 11.33 4.56 20.29
N ARG A 270 10.28 4.57 21.12
CA ARG A 270 9.10 5.41 20.91
C ARG A 270 9.39 6.90 20.99
N LYS A 271 10.28 7.30 21.91
CA LYS A 271 10.72 8.69 22.06
C LYS A 271 11.49 9.16 20.82
N GLU A 272 12.36 8.32 20.27
CA GLU A 272 13.11 8.65 19.05
C GLU A 272 12.20 8.93 17.85
N LEU A 273 11.05 8.24 17.77
CA LEU A 273 10.03 8.47 16.74
C LEU A 273 9.03 9.57 17.09
N GLY A 274 9.33 10.38 18.11
CA GLY A 274 8.63 11.62 18.41
C GLY A 274 7.35 11.47 19.23
N MET A 275 7.17 10.36 19.94
CA MET A 275 6.09 10.24 20.93
C MET A 275 6.35 11.18 22.13
N ASP A 276 5.28 11.78 22.65
CA ASP A 276 5.34 12.65 23.82
C ASP A 276 5.32 11.85 25.14
N GLU A 277 5.64 12.51 26.26
CA GLU A 277 5.73 11.86 27.57
C GLU A 277 4.42 11.19 28.02
N ALA A 278 3.26 11.77 27.69
CA ALA A 278 1.97 11.17 28.03
C ALA A 278 1.72 9.87 27.25
N ALA A 279 2.07 9.84 25.96
CA ALA A 279 2.05 8.63 25.16
C ALA A 279 3.05 7.58 25.68
N LEU A 280 4.26 8.00 26.05
CA LEU A 280 5.31 7.10 26.54
C LEU A 280 4.90 6.39 27.84
N THR A 281 4.29 7.10 28.79
CA THR A 281 3.76 6.49 30.02
C THR A 281 2.67 5.46 29.73
N ARG A 282 1.69 5.80 28.86
CA ARG A 282 0.62 4.86 28.49
C ARG A 282 1.15 3.58 27.84
N TRP A 283 2.17 3.71 26.98
CA TRP A 283 2.81 2.58 26.34
C TRP A 283 3.59 1.71 27.31
N GLU A 284 4.29 2.31 28.26
CA GLU A 284 5.03 1.58 29.29
C GLU A 284 4.08 0.76 30.19
N ASP A 285 2.96 1.35 30.62
CA ASP A 285 1.94 0.64 31.41
C ASP A 285 1.30 -0.51 30.60
N LEU A 286 1.05 -0.28 29.32
CA LEU A 286 0.51 -1.30 28.41
C LEU A 286 1.50 -2.45 28.20
N ASP A 287 2.79 -2.16 28.01
CA ASP A 287 3.82 -3.18 27.85
C ASP A 287 3.95 -4.06 29.10
N LYS A 288 3.92 -3.44 30.31
CA LYS A 288 3.90 -4.18 31.59
C LYS A 288 2.67 -5.08 31.71
N THR A 289 1.50 -4.53 31.42
CA THR A 289 0.23 -5.28 31.47
C THR A 289 0.25 -6.48 30.52
N ARG A 290 0.83 -6.32 29.33
CA ARG A 290 0.97 -7.40 28.33
C ARG A 290 1.95 -8.47 28.79
N ASP A 291 3.11 -8.09 29.32
CA ASP A 291 4.08 -9.04 29.87
C ASP A 291 3.49 -9.82 31.06
N GLU A 292 2.74 -9.17 31.94
CA GLU A 292 2.03 -9.84 33.05
C GLU A 292 0.96 -10.82 32.53
N ARG A 293 0.13 -10.39 31.57
CA ARG A 293 -0.87 -11.25 30.93
C ARG A 293 -0.20 -12.44 30.26
N ARG A 294 0.95 -12.22 29.61
CA ARG A 294 1.71 -13.27 28.95
C ARG A 294 2.26 -14.28 29.96
N ALA A 295 2.88 -13.81 31.03
CA ALA A 295 3.39 -14.67 32.10
C ALA A 295 2.27 -15.54 32.72
N ASN A 296 1.09 -14.96 32.95
CA ASN A 296 -0.09 -15.71 33.39
C ASN A 296 -0.53 -16.77 32.35
N GLY A 297 -0.54 -16.40 31.07
CA GLY A 297 -0.84 -17.29 29.95
C GLY A 297 0.13 -18.47 29.84
N ASP A 298 1.44 -18.22 29.94
CA ASP A 298 2.47 -19.25 29.87
C ASP A 298 2.36 -20.22 31.06
N ALA A 299 2.15 -19.69 32.27
CA ALA A 299 1.93 -20.51 33.47
C ALA A 299 0.64 -21.34 33.39
N TYR A 300 -0.42 -20.77 32.82
CA TYR A 300 -1.66 -21.46 32.51
C TYR A 300 -1.42 -22.61 31.51
N MET A 301 -0.76 -22.34 30.38
CA MET A 301 -0.51 -23.35 29.35
C MET A 301 0.37 -24.50 29.87
N ALA A 302 1.37 -24.20 30.69
CA ALA A 302 2.20 -25.24 31.33
C ALA A 302 1.37 -26.16 32.24
N GLN A 303 0.47 -25.62 33.06
CA GLN A 303 -0.42 -26.43 33.90
C GLN A 303 -1.48 -27.17 33.08
N ARG A 304 -1.99 -26.54 32.03
CA ARG A 304 -2.97 -27.15 31.12
C ARG A 304 -2.39 -28.37 30.40
N GLN A 305 -1.15 -28.29 29.92
CA GLN A 305 -0.47 -29.41 29.26
C GLN A 305 -0.36 -30.65 30.16
N ALA A 306 -0.20 -30.45 31.47
CA ALA A 306 -0.19 -31.54 32.45
C ALA A 306 -1.58 -32.20 32.64
N LEU A 307 -2.66 -31.51 32.27
CA LEU A 307 -4.05 -31.98 32.39
C LEU A 307 -4.60 -32.61 31.10
N THR A 308 -3.93 -32.47 29.95
CA THR A 308 -4.42 -32.97 28.65
C THR A 308 -4.23 -34.49 28.42
N GLY A 309 -4.21 -35.28 29.50
CA GLY A 309 -3.88 -36.73 29.49
C GLY A 309 -5.05 -37.73 29.53
N GLY A 310 -6.32 -37.32 29.67
CA GLY A 310 -7.50 -38.21 29.56
C GLY A 310 -8.55 -38.09 30.69
N ASP A 311 -9.84 -38.04 30.30
CA ASP A 311 -11.09 -38.04 31.10
C ASP A 311 -11.81 -36.70 31.37
N ALA A 312 -13.13 -36.78 31.59
CA ALA A 312 -14.04 -35.66 31.88
C ALA A 312 -13.66 -34.86 33.15
N GLN A 313 -12.89 -35.47 34.05
CA GLN A 313 -12.26 -34.82 35.21
C GLN A 313 -11.36 -33.65 34.78
N ASN A 314 -10.76 -33.75 33.58
CA ASN A 314 -9.87 -32.72 33.05
C ASN A 314 -10.63 -31.49 32.54
N ALA A 315 -11.87 -31.63 32.06
CA ALA A 315 -12.65 -30.50 31.59
C ALA A 315 -13.00 -29.52 32.73
N ALA A 316 -13.48 -30.05 33.86
CA ALA A 316 -13.74 -29.25 35.06
C ALA A 316 -12.44 -28.64 35.63
N SER A 317 -11.33 -29.39 35.56
CA SER A 317 -10.02 -28.93 36.04
C SER A 317 -9.44 -27.82 35.17
N ILE A 318 -9.60 -27.90 33.84
CA ILE A 318 -9.22 -26.84 32.89
C ILE A 318 -10.07 -25.60 33.13
N GLN A 319 -11.38 -25.73 33.34
CA GLN A 319 -12.24 -24.58 33.65
C GLN A 319 -11.84 -23.90 34.97
N ALA A 320 -11.52 -24.67 36.00
CA ALA A 320 -11.01 -24.12 37.26
C ALA A 320 -9.66 -23.40 37.06
N LEU A 321 -8.79 -23.96 36.21
CA LEU A 321 -7.51 -23.36 35.86
C LEU A 321 -7.70 -22.03 35.10
N GLN A 322 -8.62 -21.97 34.14
CA GLN A 322 -8.96 -20.74 33.41
C GLN A 322 -9.47 -19.65 34.37
N ARG A 323 -10.37 -19.97 35.29
CA ARG A 323 -10.86 -19.03 36.32
C ARG A 323 -9.75 -18.53 37.23
N LYS A 324 -8.84 -19.42 37.63
CA LYS A 324 -7.68 -19.07 38.48
C LYS A 324 -6.76 -18.05 37.80
N TYR A 325 -6.48 -18.22 36.51
CA TYR A 325 -5.51 -17.38 35.80
C TYR A 325 -6.12 -16.14 35.15
N PHE A 326 -7.39 -16.19 34.74
CA PHE A 326 -7.99 -15.16 33.90
C PHE A 326 -9.24 -14.50 34.50
N GLY A 327 -9.75 -15.00 35.63
CA GLY A 327 -10.90 -14.41 36.33
C GLY A 327 -12.07 -14.16 35.39
N ASN A 328 -12.39 -12.88 35.15
CA ASN A 328 -13.49 -12.46 34.29
C ASN A 328 -13.32 -12.84 32.81
N GLU A 329 -12.09 -13.06 32.34
CA GLU A 329 -11.84 -13.48 30.95
C GLU A 329 -11.94 -15.01 30.77
N ALA A 330 -12.12 -15.78 31.84
CA ALA A 330 -12.08 -17.24 31.78
C ALA A 330 -13.10 -17.83 30.78
N ASP A 331 -14.31 -17.29 30.72
CA ASP A 331 -15.34 -17.76 29.79
C ASP A 331 -14.99 -17.42 28.33
N ILE A 332 -14.30 -16.29 28.09
CA ILE A 332 -13.80 -15.90 26.77
C ILE A 332 -12.70 -16.87 26.34
N ILE A 333 -11.72 -17.14 27.22
CA ILE A 333 -10.64 -18.10 26.96
C ILE A 333 -11.22 -19.49 26.70
N ALA A 334 -12.23 -19.93 27.45
CA ALA A 334 -12.90 -21.21 27.23
C ALA A 334 -13.57 -21.30 25.85
N ALA A 335 -14.27 -20.25 25.42
CA ALA A 335 -14.91 -20.20 24.11
C ALA A 335 -13.89 -20.20 22.96
N GLU A 336 -12.79 -19.45 23.11
CA GLU A 336 -11.67 -19.43 22.17
C GLU A 336 -11.06 -20.83 22.00
N GLU A 337 -10.73 -21.48 23.11
CA GLU A 337 -10.15 -22.83 23.08
C GLU A 337 -11.12 -23.87 22.51
N ALA A 338 -12.41 -23.77 22.82
CA ALA A 338 -13.43 -24.65 22.25
C ALA A 338 -13.57 -24.50 20.72
N SER A 339 -13.26 -23.31 20.20
CA SER A 339 -13.19 -23.05 18.75
C SER A 339 -11.85 -23.46 18.10
N GLY A 340 -10.90 -23.97 18.89
CA GLY A 340 -9.56 -24.35 18.43
C GLY A 340 -8.55 -23.20 18.40
N TYR A 341 -8.89 -22.04 18.96
CA TYR A 341 -7.99 -20.89 19.05
C TYR A 341 -7.33 -20.81 20.44
N PHE A 342 -6.00 -20.98 20.48
CA PHE A 342 -5.21 -20.92 21.69
C PHE A 342 -4.32 -19.68 21.69
N ARG A 343 -4.83 -18.55 22.19
CA ARG A 343 -4.14 -17.25 22.09
C ARG A 343 -2.69 -17.22 22.60
N PHE A 344 -2.38 -18.04 23.62
CA PHE A 344 -1.06 -18.06 24.27
C PHE A 344 -0.06 -18.99 23.58
N GLU A 345 -0.48 -19.76 22.57
CA GLU A 345 0.46 -20.53 21.73
C GLU A 345 1.22 -19.64 20.73
N ASN A 346 0.67 -18.48 20.39
CA ASN A 346 1.33 -17.51 19.51
C ASN A 346 2.56 -16.89 20.18
N SER A 347 3.59 -16.53 19.41
CA SER A 347 4.75 -15.81 19.94
C SER A 347 4.41 -14.37 20.31
N GLN A 348 4.85 -13.92 21.48
CA GLN A 348 4.76 -12.51 21.87
C GLN A 348 5.66 -11.63 20.99
N GLN A 349 5.15 -10.46 20.60
CA GLN A 349 5.89 -9.38 19.96
C GLN A 349 5.97 -8.19 20.92
N TYR A 350 7.14 -8.01 21.51
CA TYR A 350 7.39 -6.97 22.49
C TYR A 350 7.16 -5.57 21.91
N GLY A 351 6.41 -4.76 22.65
CA GLY A 351 6.03 -3.42 22.25
C GLY A 351 4.86 -3.33 21.26
N ILE A 352 4.35 -4.47 20.78
CA ILE A 352 3.24 -4.55 19.80
C ILE A 352 2.00 -5.21 20.41
N ASN A 353 2.11 -6.45 20.91
CA ASN A 353 0.96 -7.25 21.36
C ASN A 353 1.06 -7.81 22.79
#